data_AF-W4JWB1-F1
#
_entry.id   AF-W4JWB1-F1
#
_cell.length_a   1.000
_cell.length_b   1.000
_cell.length_c   1.000
_cell.angle_alpha   90.00
_cell.angle_beta   90.00
_cell.angle_gamma   90.00
#
_symmetry.space_group_name_H-M   'P 1'
#
loop_
_entity.id
_entity.type
_entity.pdbx_description
1 polymer ?
#
loop_
_entity_poly.entity_id
_entity_poly.type
_entity_poly.pdbx_seq_one_letter_code
_entity_poly.pdbx_strand_id
1 'polypeptide(L)'
;MPAASPIQETSPQASFQTPSSVESPQEEHTQEPDTSGEPPNDKQPLTSEMLTNTGNPGSKGPAMAKPTPFDRNQKRTEQFLHEIDIMILARKHDFPDEFTKIAYALSYMKRGSAGIWSRNFTKARNLNDNWDLYTWKPTQDMTSVHQKISADFEESDKTADARDKLARINQGKESFNAYLQLFEQIAELAGVDLETKKTHFLRGLK
;
A
#
# COMPACT_ATOMS: atom_id res chain seq x y z
N MET A 1 31.08 -18.40 -45.32
CA MET A 1 32.08 -18.98 -44.39
C MET A 1 33.31 -18.10 -44.45
N PRO A 2 33.75 -17.53 -43.31
CA PRO A 2 34.86 -18.15 -42.58
C PRO A 2 34.71 -18.16 -41.05
N ALA A 3 35.27 -19.25 -40.49
CA ALA A 3 35.95 -19.48 -39.21
C ALA A 3 35.50 -18.78 -37.91
N ALA A 4 35.00 -19.61 -37.00
CA ALA A 4 34.92 -19.42 -35.55
C ALA A 4 36.24 -19.80 -34.85
N SER A 5 36.58 -19.14 -33.74
CA SER A 5 37.47 -19.57 -32.63
C SER A 5 37.53 -18.48 -31.53
N PRO A 6 37.91 -18.76 -30.27
CA PRO A 6 37.12 -19.47 -29.25
C PRO A 6 36.91 -18.65 -27.96
N ILE A 7 35.93 -19.06 -27.16
CA ILE A 7 35.62 -18.51 -25.82
C ILE A 7 36.71 -18.95 -24.84
N GLN A 8 37.33 -18.00 -24.12
CA GLN A 8 38.10 -18.30 -22.90
C GLN A 8 37.21 -18.05 -21.68
N GLU A 9 36.85 -19.16 -21.04
CA GLU A 9 36.24 -19.23 -19.72
C GLU A 9 37.31 -18.88 -18.66
N THR A 10 37.13 -17.78 -17.95
CA THR A 10 37.93 -17.48 -16.74
C THR A 10 36.98 -17.34 -15.57
N SER A 11 36.99 -18.38 -14.75
CA SER A 11 36.30 -18.47 -13.47
C SER A 11 37.26 -18.01 -12.36
N PRO A 12 36.85 -17.09 -11.47
CA PRO A 12 37.49 -16.98 -10.17
C PRO A 12 36.55 -17.57 -9.09
N GLN A 13 36.93 -18.74 -8.58
CA GLN A 13 36.48 -19.24 -7.28
C GLN A 13 36.88 -18.24 -6.18
N ALA A 14 35.89 -17.63 -5.51
CA ALA A 14 36.12 -16.94 -4.25
C ALA A 14 35.79 -17.89 -3.10
N SER A 15 36.83 -18.17 -2.31
CA SER A 15 36.82 -19.03 -1.12
C SER A 15 35.84 -18.54 -0.05
N PHE A 16 35.04 -19.46 0.49
CA PHE A 16 34.35 -19.26 1.75
C PHE A 16 35.37 -19.42 2.90
N GLN A 17 35.80 -18.30 3.48
CA GLN A 17 36.44 -18.28 4.78
C GLN A 17 35.44 -17.83 5.84
N THR A 18 35.09 -18.76 6.73
CA THR A 18 34.50 -18.49 8.03
C THR A 18 35.56 -17.96 9.00
N PRO A 19 35.23 -17.01 9.88
CA PRO A 19 35.88 -16.91 11.16
C PRO A 19 34.98 -17.46 12.28
N SER A 20 35.59 -18.33 13.07
CA SER A 20 35.13 -18.89 14.32
C SER A 20 35.26 -17.89 15.48
N SER A 21 34.44 -18.08 16.52
CA SER A 21 34.59 -17.72 17.94
C SER A 21 35.31 -16.43 18.37
N VAL A 22 34.55 -15.55 19.04
CA VAL A 22 35.00 -14.70 20.17
C VAL A 22 33.78 -14.61 21.12
N GLU A 23 33.72 -15.44 22.16
CA GLU A 23 34.14 -15.17 23.55
C GLU A 23 33.27 -14.14 24.30
N SER A 24 32.51 -14.64 25.27
CA SER A 24 31.75 -13.89 26.29
C SER A 24 32.68 -13.33 27.37
N PRO A 25 32.30 -12.20 27.99
CA PRO A 25 32.50 -12.07 29.43
C PRO A 25 31.22 -11.72 30.20
N GLN A 26 30.91 -12.64 31.13
CA GLN A 26 30.59 -12.48 32.56
C GLN A 26 29.53 -11.48 33.05
N GLU A 27 28.63 -12.07 33.84
CA GLU A 27 27.67 -11.46 34.75
C GLU A 27 28.34 -10.59 35.82
N GLU A 28 27.78 -9.41 36.09
CA GLU A 28 27.94 -8.74 37.38
C GLU A 28 26.57 -8.37 37.95
N HIS A 29 26.44 -8.74 39.22
CA HIS A 29 25.31 -8.75 40.11
C HIS A 29 25.04 -7.34 40.68
N THR A 30 23.81 -6.83 40.62
CA THR A 30 23.31 -5.84 41.62
C THR A 30 21.79 -5.88 41.75
N GLN A 31 21.35 -6.59 42.78
CA GLN A 31 20.27 -6.33 43.76
C GLN A 31 19.06 -5.44 43.38
N GLU A 32 17.88 -6.06 43.49
CA GLU A 32 16.57 -5.42 43.72
C GLU A 32 16.48 -4.78 45.12
N PRO A 33 15.60 -3.79 45.29
CA PRO A 33 14.80 -3.75 46.51
C PRO A 33 13.31 -3.78 46.20
N ASP A 34 12.70 -4.84 46.71
CA ASP A 34 11.28 -5.03 46.92
C ASP A 34 10.80 -4.09 48.04
N THR A 35 9.78 -3.26 47.84
CA THR A 35 8.90 -2.79 48.93
C THR A 35 7.55 -2.33 48.38
N SER A 36 6.55 -3.18 48.63
CA SER A 36 5.10 -2.94 48.60
C SER A 36 4.66 -1.83 49.58
N GLY A 37 3.71 -0.97 49.18
CA GLY A 37 2.95 -0.13 50.11
C GLY A 37 2.14 1.02 49.49
N GLU A 38 0.83 0.81 49.33
CA GLU A 38 -0.23 1.84 49.20
C GLU A 38 -1.44 1.35 50.05
N PRO A 39 -2.40 2.17 50.58
CA PRO A 39 -2.54 3.64 50.76
C PRO A 39 -2.85 4.04 52.25
N PRO A 40 -3.26 5.29 52.57
CA PRO A 40 -4.71 5.54 52.65
C PRO A 40 -5.21 6.89 52.08
N ASN A 41 -6.46 6.80 51.63
CA ASN A 41 -7.38 7.79 51.11
C ASN A 41 -7.79 8.84 52.17
N ASP A 42 -7.79 10.13 51.83
CA ASP A 42 -8.59 11.14 52.51
C ASP A 42 -9.17 12.19 51.54
N LYS A 43 -10.47 12.44 51.72
CA LYS A 43 -11.34 13.26 50.88
C LYS A 43 -11.28 14.73 51.28
N GLN A 44 -11.16 15.64 50.31
CA GLN A 44 -11.67 17.01 50.44
C GLN A 44 -12.38 17.46 49.14
N PRO A 45 -13.59 18.04 49.20
CA PRO A 45 -14.35 18.49 48.02
C PRO A 45 -14.37 20.03 47.87
N LEU A 46 -14.87 20.49 46.69
CA LEU A 46 -15.15 21.87 46.22
C LEU A 46 -13.90 22.67 45.77
N THR A 47 -13.85 23.37 44.63
CA THR A 47 -14.86 24.10 43.84
C THR A 47 -14.52 24.15 42.33
N SER A 48 -15.54 24.17 41.48
CA SER A 48 -15.47 24.62 40.07
C SER A 48 -15.12 26.12 39.96
N GLU A 49 -14.70 26.50 38.74
CA GLU A 49 -14.37 27.83 38.21
C GLU A 49 -12.85 28.13 38.25
N MET A 50 -12.15 28.46 37.16
CA MET A 50 -12.57 29.25 36.00
C MET A 50 -11.87 28.79 34.69
N LEU A 51 -12.61 28.97 33.60
CA LEU A 51 -12.11 29.08 32.23
C LEU A 51 -10.98 30.12 32.14
N THR A 52 -9.88 29.76 31.49
CA THR A 52 -9.28 30.45 30.34
C THR A 52 -7.91 29.83 30.06
N ASN A 53 -7.82 28.98 29.04
CA ASN A 53 -6.55 28.79 28.37
C ASN A 53 -6.70 29.14 26.90
N THR A 54 -6.30 30.38 26.60
CA THR A 54 -6.19 30.97 25.28
C THR A 54 -4.92 30.43 24.63
N GLY A 55 -5.03 29.76 23.47
CA GLY A 55 -3.86 29.43 22.64
C GLY A 55 -4.05 28.23 21.70
N ASN A 56 -4.55 28.48 20.49
CA ASN A 56 -4.71 27.52 19.40
C ASN A 56 -3.34 27.06 18.83
N PRO A 57 -3.18 25.77 18.46
CA PRO A 57 -2.47 25.44 17.23
C PRO A 57 -3.38 24.59 16.34
N GLY A 58 -3.81 25.19 15.22
CA GLY A 58 -4.54 24.61 14.10
C GLY A 58 -5.25 23.28 14.35
N SER A 59 -6.58 23.31 14.42
CA SER A 59 -7.42 22.11 14.53
C SER A 59 -6.97 21.07 13.49
N LYS A 60 -6.19 20.08 13.94
CA LYS A 60 -5.89 18.91 13.13
C LYS A 60 -7.25 18.33 12.80
N GLY A 61 -7.57 18.26 11.50
CA GLY A 61 -8.83 17.70 11.05
C GLY A 61 -9.05 16.29 11.62
N PRO A 62 -10.23 15.69 11.38
CA PRO A 62 -10.57 14.38 11.91
C PRO A 62 -9.43 13.35 11.76
N ALA A 63 -9.27 12.50 12.78
CA ALA A 63 -8.30 11.42 12.73
C ALA A 63 -8.66 10.49 11.56
N MET A 64 -7.73 10.35 10.60
CA MET A 64 -7.91 9.49 9.43
C MET A 64 -7.25 8.15 9.70
N ALA A 65 -7.85 7.07 9.19
CA ALA A 65 -7.21 5.76 9.19
C ALA A 65 -5.89 5.84 8.40
N LYS A 66 -4.81 5.29 8.97
CA LYS A 66 -3.55 5.18 8.25
C LYS A 66 -3.69 4.08 7.19
N PRO A 67 -3.20 4.31 5.96
CA PRO A 67 -3.14 3.27 4.94
C PRO A 67 -2.46 2.01 5.48
N THR A 68 -2.98 0.85 5.10
CA THR A 68 -2.34 -0.41 5.49
C THR A 68 -0.97 -0.52 4.78
N PRO A 69 0.11 -0.95 5.46
CA PRO A 69 1.38 -1.23 4.78
C PRO A 69 1.17 -2.22 3.62
N PHE A 70 1.64 -1.84 2.43
CA PHE A 70 1.43 -2.60 1.20
C PHE A 70 2.60 -3.57 0.95
N ASP A 71 2.28 -4.85 0.80
CA ASP A 71 3.23 -5.95 0.68
C ASP A 71 3.15 -6.69 -0.66
N ARG A 72 2.41 -6.13 -1.64
CA ARG A 72 2.11 -6.70 -2.98
C ARG A 72 0.85 -7.57 -3.06
N ASN A 73 0.02 -7.70 -2.02
CA ASN A 73 -1.21 -8.47 -2.20
C ASN A 73 -2.09 -7.83 -3.29
N GLN A 74 -2.19 -8.50 -4.45
CA GLN A 74 -2.78 -8.00 -5.69
C GLN A 74 -4.25 -7.62 -5.53
N LYS A 75 -4.98 -8.34 -4.65
CA LYS A 75 -6.36 -8.02 -4.28
C LYS A 75 -6.50 -6.74 -3.45
N ARG A 76 -5.39 -6.22 -2.93
CA ARG A 76 -5.32 -5.06 -2.05
C ARG A 76 -4.66 -3.85 -2.72
N THR A 77 -4.20 -3.96 -3.98
CA THR A 77 -3.58 -2.84 -4.71
C THR A 77 -4.56 -1.69 -4.88
N GLU A 78 -5.79 -1.98 -5.34
CA GLU A 78 -6.85 -0.98 -5.49
C GLU A 78 -7.26 -0.37 -4.15
N GLN A 79 -7.44 -1.20 -3.12
CA GLN A 79 -7.73 -0.74 -1.77
C GLN A 79 -6.62 0.18 -1.23
N PHE A 80 -5.36 -0.20 -1.41
CA PHE A 80 -4.20 0.59 -1.00
C PHE A 80 -4.20 1.96 -1.67
N LEU A 81 -4.36 2.00 -2.99
CA LEU A 81 -4.37 3.24 -3.75
C LEU A 81 -5.55 4.14 -3.35
N HIS A 82 -6.73 3.55 -3.14
CA HIS A 82 -7.90 4.27 -2.64
C HIS A 82 -7.67 4.87 -1.24
N GLU A 83 -7.03 4.13 -0.32
CA GLU A 83 -6.67 4.64 1.02
C GLU A 83 -5.68 5.82 0.93
N ILE A 84 -4.75 5.80 -0.03
CA ILE A 84 -3.84 6.91 -0.31
C ILE A 84 -4.60 8.14 -0.83
N ASP A 85 -5.51 7.97 -1.79
CA ASP A 85 -6.29 9.06 -2.39
C ASP A 85 -7.20 9.74 -1.37
N ILE A 86 -7.89 8.97 -0.53
CA ILE A 86 -8.70 9.52 0.58
C ILE A 86 -7.84 10.37 1.50
N MET A 87 -6.62 9.91 1.82
CA MET A 87 -5.74 10.64 2.71
C MET A 87 -5.29 11.98 2.12
N ILE A 88 -4.87 11.97 0.85
CA ILE A 88 -4.47 13.19 0.14
C ILE A 88 -5.66 14.15 0.00
N LEU A 89 -6.85 13.63 -0.31
CA LEU A 89 -8.07 14.41 -0.45
C LEU A 89 -8.51 15.06 0.87
N ALA A 90 -8.43 14.33 1.98
CA ALA A 90 -8.86 14.81 3.29
C ALA A 90 -7.86 15.80 3.90
N ARG A 91 -6.57 15.69 3.57
CA ARG A 91 -5.49 16.52 4.12
C ARG A 91 -4.71 17.25 3.05
N LYS A 92 -5.40 17.89 2.10
CA LYS A 92 -4.76 18.64 0.99
C LYS A 92 -3.68 19.63 1.45
N HIS A 93 -3.85 20.25 2.62
CA HIS A 93 -2.87 21.18 3.18
C HIS A 93 -1.55 20.52 3.61
N ASP A 94 -1.57 19.24 3.97
CA ASP A 94 -0.36 18.45 4.30
C ASP A 94 0.40 17.98 3.03
N PHE A 95 -0.23 18.11 1.85
CA PHE A 95 0.30 17.66 0.56
C PHE A 95 0.31 18.81 -0.46
N PRO A 96 1.14 19.86 -0.23
CA PRO A 96 1.12 21.09 -1.04
C PRO A 96 1.61 20.89 -2.48
N ASP A 97 2.29 19.78 -2.78
CA ASP A 97 2.85 19.48 -4.09
C ASP A 97 2.73 17.99 -4.45
N GLU A 98 3.01 17.64 -5.71
CA GLU A 98 2.97 16.24 -6.16
C GLU A 98 4.05 15.38 -5.51
N PHE A 99 5.18 15.97 -5.12
CA PHE A 99 6.28 15.23 -4.49
C PHE A 99 5.87 14.67 -3.14
N THR A 100 5.24 15.47 -2.30
CA THR A 100 4.74 15.09 -0.97
C THR A 100 3.68 13.99 -1.05
N LYS A 101 2.80 14.05 -2.06
CA LYS A 101 1.82 12.97 -2.36
C LYS A 101 2.51 11.65 -2.71
N ILE A 102 3.46 11.70 -3.64
CA ILE A 102 4.20 10.51 -4.10
C ILE A 102 5.03 9.94 -2.95
N ALA A 103 5.78 10.77 -2.23
CA ALA A 103 6.59 10.35 -1.09
C ALA A 103 5.73 9.68 -0.01
N TYR A 104 4.53 10.20 0.25
CA TYR A 104 3.58 9.59 1.16
C TYR A 104 3.18 8.19 0.71
N ALA A 105 2.75 8.02 -0.54
CA ALA A 105 2.38 6.71 -1.09
C ALA A 105 3.54 5.70 -0.98
N LEU A 106 4.74 6.10 -1.43
CA LEU A 106 5.95 5.28 -1.38
C LEU A 106 6.34 4.88 0.05
N SER A 107 6.05 5.74 1.03
CA SER A 107 6.34 5.46 2.43
C SER A 107 5.57 4.26 2.98
N TYR A 108 4.43 3.87 2.39
CA TYR A 108 3.67 2.68 2.82
C TYR A 108 4.06 1.40 2.07
N MET A 109 4.84 1.52 0.99
CA MET A 109 5.39 0.40 0.23
C MET A 109 6.72 -0.05 0.85
N LYS A 110 6.68 -0.59 2.08
CA LYS A 110 7.91 -0.92 2.84
C LYS A 110 8.35 -2.38 2.71
N ARG A 111 7.45 -3.28 2.35
CA ARG A 111 7.65 -4.74 2.45
C ARG A 111 7.64 -5.41 1.08
N GLY A 112 8.29 -6.58 1.00
CA GLY A 112 8.31 -7.40 -0.20
C GLY A 112 8.81 -6.67 -1.45
N SER A 113 8.22 -7.00 -2.60
CA SER A 113 8.54 -6.38 -3.88
C SER A 113 8.11 -4.92 -3.97
N ALA A 114 7.06 -4.51 -3.23
CA ALA A 114 6.66 -3.10 -3.14
C ALA A 114 7.76 -2.23 -2.48
N GLY A 115 8.43 -2.77 -1.47
CA GLY A 115 9.63 -2.16 -0.86
C GLY A 115 10.79 -1.98 -1.84
N ILE A 116 11.03 -2.99 -2.67
CA ILE A 116 12.07 -2.92 -3.72
C ILE A 116 11.68 -1.86 -4.76
N TRP A 117 10.42 -1.89 -5.21
CA TRP A 117 9.87 -0.94 -6.18
C TRP A 117 10.00 0.51 -5.70
N SER A 118 9.61 0.79 -4.44
CA SER A 118 9.72 2.11 -3.83
C SER A 118 11.17 2.61 -3.76
N ARG A 119 12.11 1.75 -3.34
CA ARG A 119 13.54 2.12 -3.34
C ARG A 119 14.07 2.40 -4.74
N ASN A 120 13.69 1.59 -5.73
CA ASN A 120 14.12 1.79 -7.11
C ASN A 120 13.56 3.09 -7.68
N PHE A 121 12.28 3.40 -7.39
CA PHE A 121 11.66 4.66 -7.75
C PHE A 121 12.44 5.86 -7.17
N THR A 122 12.70 5.85 -5.87
CA THR A 122 13.42 6.96 -5.20
C THR A 122 14.85 7.11 -5.73
N LYS A 123 15.55 6.00 -5.98
CA LYS A 123 16.89 6.02 -6.61
C LYS A 123 16.83 6.63 -8.01
N ALA A 124 15.89 6.19 -8.85
CA ALA A 124 15.74 6.71 -10.21
C ALA A 124 15.43 8.22 -10.21
N ARG A 125 14.60 8.69 -9.28
CA ARG A 125 14.25 10.12 -9.17
C ARG A 125 15.41 11.00 -8.67
N ASN A 126 16.25 10.50 -7.78
CA ASN A 126 17.33 11.27 -7.16
C ASN A 126 18.63 11.30 -7.97
N LEU A 127 18.87 10.31 -8.83
CA LEU A 127 20.18 10.16 -9.47
C LEU A 127 20.37 11.04 -10.71
N ASN A 128 19.31 11.58 -11.31
CA ASN A 128 19.26 12.44 -12.52
C ASN A 128 20.09 11.99 -13.77
N ASP A 129 21.01 11.05 -13.65
CA ASP A 129 21.90 10.56 -14.67
C ASP A 129 21.70 9.05 -14.85
N ASN A 130 21.42 8.69 -16.11
CA ASN A 130 21.21 7.35 -16.63
C ASN A 130 19.83 6.71 -16.35
N TRP A 131 18.81 7.31 -16.97
CA TRP A 131 17.45 6.77 -17.07
C TRP A 131 17.38 5.58 -18.04
N ASP A 132 18.45 5.25 -18.78
CA ASP A 132 18.46 4.20 -19.80
C ASP A 132 18.41 2.77 -19.20
N LEU A 133 18.66 2.65 -17.89
CA LEU A 133 18.58 1.39 -17.15
C LEU A 133 17.16 1.07 -16.65
N TYR A 134 16.20 2.00 -16.79
CA TYR A 134 14.83 1.81 -16.32
C TYR A 134 13.85 1.95 -17.48
N THR A 135 13.00 0.93 -17.68
CA THR A 135 11.97 0.93 -18.72
C THR A 135 10.90 2.00 -18.50
N TRP A 136 10.78 2.52 -17.27
CA TRP A 136 9.83 3.56 -16.91
C TRP A 136 10.54 4.75 -16.27
N LYS A 137 10.22 5.95 -16.77
CA LYS A 137 10.78 7.23 -16.34
C LYS A 137 9.93 7.77 -15.17
N PRO A 138 10.48 8.03 -13.96
CA PRO A 138 9.72 8.67 -12.88
C PRO A 138 8.97 9.91 -13.34
N THR A 139 7.65 9.82 -13.29
CA THR A 139 6.71 10.90 -13.60
C THR A 139 6.63 11.90 -12.45
N GLN A 140 6.19 13.12 -12.77
CA GLN A 140 6.15 14.20 -11.78
C GLN A 140 4.87 14.21 -10.93
N ASP A 141 3.80 13.55 -11.39
CA ASP A 141 2.48 13.59 -10.78
C ASP A 141 2.06 12.24 -10.16
N MET A 142 1.19 12.32 -9.15
CA MET A 142 0.67 11.19 -8.40
C MET A 142 -0.24 10.29 -9.26
N THR A 143 -0.94 10.83 -10.25
CA THR A 143 -1.83 10.05 -11.14
C THR A 143 -1.03 9.03 -11.95
N SER A 144 0.08 9.45 -12.53
CA SER A 144 0.98 8.57 -13.27
C SER A 144 1.63 7.50 -12.37
N VAL A 145 1.98 7.86 -11.13
CA VAL A 145 2.49 6.91 -10.14
C VAL A 145 1.42 5.88 -9.75
N HIS A 146 0.18 6.33 -9.54
CA HIS A 146 -0.97 5.46 -9.28
C HIS A 146 -1.18 4.47 -10.42
N GLN A 147 -1.21 4.95 -11.68
CA GLN A 147 -1.32 4.08 -12.86
C GLN A 147 -0.20 3.06 -12.95
N LYS A 148 1.05 3.46 -12.63
CA LYS A 148 2.18 2.54 -12.65
C LYS A 148 2.10 1.48 -11.54
N ILE A 149 1.68 1.86 -10.33
CA ILE A 149 1.45 0.92 -9.23
C ILE A 149 0.33 -0.06 -9.61
N SER A 150 -0.77 0.42 -10.18
CA SER A 150 -1.82 -0.43 -10.75
C SER A 150 -1.24 -1.38 -11.79
N ALA A 151 -0.53 -0.89 -12.81
CA ALA A 151 0.01 -1.75 -13.85
C ALA A 151 0.99 -2.82 -13.33
N ASP A 152 1.82 -2.50 -12.33
CA ASP A 152 2.85 -3.41 -11.81
C ASP A 152 2.33 -4.38 -10.74
N PHE A 153 1.22 -4.07 -10.07
CA PHE A 153 0.73 -4.81 -8.91
C PHE A 153 -0.74 -5.23 -8.95
N GLU A 154 -1.53 -4.75 -9.91
CA GLU A 154 -2.91 -5.18 -10.12
C GLU A 154 -2.92 -6.49 -10.93
N GLU A 155 -3.87 -7.37 -10.61
CA GLU A 155 -4.06 -8.61 -11.37
C GLU A 155 -4.54 -8.25 -12.78
N SER A 156 -3.69 -8.55 -13.77
CA SER A 156 -4.01 -8.41 -15.19
C SER A 156 -5.05 -9.47 -15.58
N ASP A 157 -6.33 -9.15 -15.33
CA ASP A 157 -7.46 -9.22 -16.27
C ASP A 157 -8.80 -9.07 -15.53
N LYS A 158 -8.93 -8.03 -14.67
CA LYS A 158 -10.20 -7.74 -13.96
C LYS A 158 -11.40 -7.69 -14.90
N THR A 159 -11.17 -7.27 -16.13
CA THR A 159 -12.19 -7.23 -17.18
C THR A 159 -12.58 -8.64 -17.64
N ALA A 160 -11.65 -9.56 -17.91
CA ALA A 160 -12.00 -10.95 -18.21
C ALA A 160 -12.64 -11.66 -17.01
N ASP A 161 -12.13 -11.45 -15.80
CA ASP A 161 -12.75 -11.98 -14.58
C ASP A 161 -14.18 -11.45 -14.40
N ALA A 162 -14.39 -10.16 -14.66
CA ALA A 162 -15.72 -9.55 -14.63
C ALA A 162 -16.61 -10.11 -15.75
N ARG A 163 -16.08 -10.35 -16.96
CA ARG A 163 -16.82 -11.00 -18.06
C ARG A 163 -17.19 -12.44 -17.71
N ASP A 164 -16.29 -13.19 -17.09
CA ASP A 164 -16.55 -14.55 -16.61
C ASP A 164 -17.60 -14.58 -15.51
N LYS A 165 -17.55 -13.62 -14.57
CA LYS A 165 -18.59 -13.43 -13.54
C LYS A 165 -19.92 -13.02 -14.17
N LEU A 166 -19.92 -12.09 -15.12
CA LEU A 166 -21.11 -11.66 -15.85
C LEU A 166 -21.73 -12.83 -16.63
N ALA A 167 -20.91 -13.72 -17.17
CA ALA A 167 -21.34 -14.92 -17.84
C ALA A 167 -22.00 -15.96 -16.91
N ARG A 168 -21.80 -15.88 -15.58
CA ARG A 168 -22.29 -16.87 -14.61
C ARG A 168 -23.30 -16.32 -13.60
N ILE A 169 -23.40 -15.01 -13.44
CA ILE A 169 -24.30 -14.37 -12.48
C ILE A 169 -25.77 -14.70 -12.78
N ASN A 170 -26.53 -14.95 -11.72
CA ASN A 170 -27.99 -15.07 -11.74
C ASN A 170 -28.57 -14.65 -10.39
N GLN A 171 -29.84 -14.24 -10.36
CA GLN A 171 -30.53 -13.75 -9.17
C GLN A 171 -30.64 -14.81 -8.06
N GLY A 172 -30.87 -16.08 -8.43
CA GLY A 172 -30.98 -17.17 -7.47
C GLY A 172 -32.11 -16.95 -6.46
N LYS A 173 -31.77 -16.86 -5.17
CA LYS A 173 -32.71 -16.57 -4.07
C LYS A 173 -32.67 -15.11 -3.60
N GLU A 174 -31.79 -14.30 -4.19
CA GLU A 174 -31.62 -12.90 -3.80
C GLU A 174 -32.77 -12.04 -4.30
N SER A 175 -32.96 -10.90 -3.66
CA SER A 175 -33.91 -9.90 -4.14
C SER A 175 -33.49 -9.34 -5.50
N PHE A 176 -34.47 -8.91 -6.30
CA PHE A 176 -34.22 -8.23 -7.57
C PHE A 176 -33.23 -7.07 -7.43
N ASN A 177 -33.37 -6.26 -6.37
CA ASN A 177 -32.52 -5.09 -6.17
C ASN A 177 -31.07 -5.47 -5.83
N ALA A 178 -30.86 -6.52 -5.02
CA ALA A 178 -29.53 -7.02 -4.72
C ALA A 178 -28.85 -7.60 -5.96
N TYR A 179 -29.60 -8.35 -6.78
CA TYR A 179 -29.13 -8.84 -8.07
C TYR A 179 -28.79 -7.69 -9.03
N LEU A 180 -29.66 -6.68 -9.15
CA LEU A 180 -29.45 -5.53 -10.02
C LEU A 180 -28.17 -4.78 -9.64
N GLN A 181 -27.97 -4.47 -8.36
CA GLN A 181 -26.76 -3.77 -7.90
C GLN A 181 -25.49 -4.55 -8.20
N LEU A 182 -25.46 -5.85 -7.89
CA LEU A 182 -24.30 -6.70 -8.15
C LEU A 182 -24.05 -6.88 -9.65
N PHE A 183 -25.12 -7.03 -10.44
CA PHE A 183 -25.04 -7.15 -11.89
C PHE A 183 -24.46 -5.88 -12.52
N GLU A 184 -24.95 -4.71 -12.13
CA GLU A 184 -24.47 -3.40 -12.60
C GLU A 184 -22.97 -3.23 -12.32
N GLN A 185 -22.53 -3.50 -11.09
CA GLN A 185 -21.12 -3.42 -10.71
C GLN A 185 -20.24 -4.34 -11.57
N ILE A 186 -20.67 -5.59 -11.81
CA ILE A 186 -19.91 -6.54 -12.63
C ILE A 186 -19.92 -6.12 -14.11
N ALA A 187 -21.04 -5.61 -14.63
CA ALA A 187 -21.16 -5.17 -16.01
C ALA A 187 -20.29 -3.93 -16.31
N GLU A 188 -20.21 -2.99 -15.37
CA GLU A 188 -19.31 -1.84 -15.45
C GLU A 188 -17.84 -2.28 -15.53
N LEU A 189 -17.42 -3.19 -14.64
CA LEU A 189 -16.06 -3.73 -14.64
C LEU A 189 -15.74 -4.56 -15.91
N ALA A 190 -16.74 -5.25 -16.47
CA ALA A 190 -16.61 -6.05 -17.68
C ALA A 190 -16.52 -5.22 -18.97
N GLY A 191 -16.92 -3.93 -18.91
CA GLY A 191 -16.89 -3.00 -20.04
C GLY A 191 -17.68 -3.49 -21.27
N VAL A 192 -18.84 -4.13 -21.05
CA VAL A 192 -19.69 -4.66 -22.12
C VAL A 192 -20.67 -3.61 -22.64
N ASP A 193 -21.08 -3.72 -23.91
CA ASP A 193 -22.09 -2.85 -24.50
C ASP A 193 -23.50 -3.13 -23.94
N LEU A 194 -24.44 -2.22 -24.21
CA LEU A 194 -25.79 -2.28 -23.68
C LEU A 194 -26.57 -3.54 -24.10
N GLU A 195 -26.38 -4.04 -25.32
CA GLU A 195 -27.09 -5.22 -25.80
C GLU A 195 -26.56 -6.50 -25.14
N THR A 196 -25.23 -6.60 -24.99
CA THR A 196 -24.60 -7.67 -24.21
C THR A 196 -25.05 -7.62 -22.75
N LYS A 197 -25.11 -6.43 -22.16
CA LYS A 197 -25.60 -6.21 -20.78
C LYS A 197 -27.05 -6.67 -20.61
N LYS A 198 -27.97 -6.26 -21.49
CA LYS A 198 -29.37 -6.72 -21.45
C LYS A 198 -29.48 -8.24 -21.55
N THR A 199 -28.72 -8.85 -22.45
CA THR A 199 -28.71 -10.30 -22.68
C THR A 199 -28.30 -11.06 -21.42
N HIS A 200 -27.20 -10.66 -20.79
CA HIS A 200 -26.75 -11.28 -19.54
C HIS A 200 -27.72 -11.05 -18.39
N PHE A 201 -28.30 -9.85 -18.28
CA PHE A 201 -29.24 -9.48 -17.23
C PHE A 201 -30.50 -10.37 -17.26
N LEU A 202 -31.12 -10.47 -18.43
CA LEU A 202 -32.35 -11.25 -18.63
C LEU A 202 -32.12 -12.75 -18.42
N ARG A 203 -30.97 -13.28 -18.87
CA ARG A 203 -30.59 -14.68 -18.67
C ARG A 203 -30.43 -15.03 -17.18
N GLY A 204 -29.95 -14.10 -16.37
CA GLY A 204 -29.72 -14.32 -14.94
C GLY A 204 -30.96 -14.11 -14.06
N LEU A 205 -32.03 -13.51 -14.60
CA LEU A 205 -33.25 -13.23 -13.85
C LEU A 205 -34.05 -14.53 -13.59
N LYS A 206 -34.48 -14.75 -12.34
CA LYS A 206 -35.22 -15.95 -11.91
C LYS A 206 -36.37 -15.60 -11.00
#